data_AF-A0A9X9A9G3-F1
#
_entry.id   AF-A0A9X9A9G3-F1
#
_cell.length_a   1.000
_cell.length_b   1.000
_cell.length_c   1.000
_cell.angle_alpha   90.00
_cell.angle_beta   90.00
_cell.angle_gamma   90.00
#
_symmetry.space_group_name_H-M   'P 1'
#
loop_
_entity.id
_entity.type
_entity.pdbx_description
1 polymer ?
#
loop_
_entity_poly.entity_id
_entity_poly.type
_entity_poly.pdbx_seq_one_letter_code
_entity_poly.pdbx_strand_id
1 'polypeptide(L)'
;MISQKTKQRFNKVIIITAACSMFSMFGTSILHTKAATHSAAPAVYVSPQNISASDIISIDWSPVQTPPYTYWAVHNWNAGGEAGGYAGFQQQSGFDENGKRTLHFALWDPISSKEAIKAEYLSPNSQAGPFGGEGTGMKVQTTYGWKDYNWY
;
A
#
# COMPACT_ATOMS: atom_id res chain seq x y z
N MET A 1 -55.90 36.46 -6.73
CA MET A 1 -55.07 36.17 -7.92
C MET A 1 -53.61 36.28 -7.48
N ILE A 2 -52.90 35.13 -7.43
CA ILE A 2 -51.43 34.90 -7.47
C ILE A 2 -50.55 35.82 -6.56
N SER A 3 -50.07 35.32 -5.41
CA SER A 3 -48.73 34.71 -5.16
C SER A 3 -47.55 35.69 -5.19
N GLN A 4 -46.85 35.81 -4.06
CA GLN A 4 -45.41 36.03 -3.99
C GLN A 4 -44.87 35.37 -2.70
N LYS A 5 -44.31 34.15 -2.82
CA LYS A 5 -43.52 33.53 -1.75
C LYS A 5 -42.05 33.94 -1.93
N THR A 6 -41.53 34.71 -0.98
CA THR A 6 -40.11 34.98 -0.81
C THR A 6 -39.37 33.71 -0.34
N LYS A 7 -38.29 33.36 -1.05
CA LYS A 7 -37.31 32.33 -0.67
C LYS A 7 -36.06 33.02 -0.15
N GLN A 8 -35.53 32.53 0.98
CA GLN A 8 -34.12 32.46 1.44
C GLN A 8 -34.13 32.45 2.99
N ARG A 9 -33.30 31.74 3.75
CA ARG A 9 -32.22 30.76 3.55
C ARG A 9 -31.88 30.18 4.95
N PHE A 10 -31.27 28.99 4.97
CA PHE A 10 -30.35 28.43 5.99
C PHE A 10 -30.77 28.28 7.47
N ASN A 11 -30.76 27.03 7.95
CA ASN A 11 -29.73 26.46 8.84
C ASN A 11 -30.26 25.15 9.45
N LYS A 12 -29.85 23.98 8.93
CA LYS A 12 -30.07 22.71 9.64
C LYS A 12 -28.97 22.54 10.68
N VAL A 13 -29.34 23.03 11.86
CA VAL A 13 -28.69 22.90 13.15
C VAL A 13 -28.40 21.42 13.47
N ILE A 14 -27.15 21.20 13.87
CA ILE A 14 -26.65 20.09 14.68
C ILE A 14 -27.47 19.99 15.96
N ILE A 15 -28.18 18.89 16.22
CA ILE A 15 -28.40 18.39 17.59
C ILE A 15 -28.38 16.86 17.55
N ILE A 16 -27.27 16.33 18.04
CA ILE A 16 -27.12 14.98 18.55
C ILE A 16 -27.75 14.96 19.96
N THR A 17 -28.48 13.90 20.31
CA THR A 17 -28.32 13.11 21.57
C THR A 17 -29.66 12.69 22.21
N ALA A 18 -29.75 11.37 22.41
CA ALA A 18 -30.51 10.62 23.43
C ALA A 18 -32.05 10.57 23.39
N ALA A 19 -32.56 9.40 23.00
CA ALA A 19 -33.48 8.64 23.87
C ALA A 19 -33.35 7.14 23.56
N CYS A 20 -33.14 6.36 24.61
CA CYS A 20 -32.83 4.95 24.59
C CYS A 20 -33.98 4.07 24.08
N SER A 21 -33.58 2.98 23.43
CA SER A 21 -34.11 1.63 23.55
C SER A 21 -35.53 1.50 24.11
N MET A 22 -36.51 1.27 23.25
CA MET A 22 -37.63 0.31 23.44
C MET A 22 -38.53 0.41 22.20
N PHE A 23 -38.33 -0.46 21.22
CA PHE A 23 -39.39 -1.01 20.37
C PHE A 23 -38.78 -2.16 19.55
N SER A 24 -38.66 -3.31 20.20
CA SER A 24 -38.63 -4.58 19.50
C SER A 24 -40.03 -4.88 18.96
N MET A 25 -40.05 -5.51 17.79
CA MET A 25 -41.19 -6.12 17.10
C MET A 25 -41.88 -5.19 16.10
N PHE A 26 -41.69 -5.55 14.82
CA PHE A 26 -42.18 -4.92 13.58
C PHE A 26 -41.40 -3.71 13.06
N GLY A 27 -40.14 -3.96 12.69
CA GLY A 27 -39.39 -3.09 11.79
C GLY A 27 -38.38 -3.91 11.01
N THR A 28 -38.58 -4.04 9.70
CA THR A 28 -37.58 -4.60 8.79
C THR A 28 -36.31 -3.77 8.91
N SER A 29 -35.26 -4.35 9.47
CA SER A 29 -33.94 -3.76 9.51
C SER A 29 -33.35 -3.75 8.11
N ILE A 30 -33.71 -2.77 7.28
CA ILE A 30 -32.97 -2.51 6.05
C ILE A 30 -31.84 -1.56 6.43
N LEU A 31 -30.67 -2.13 6.69
CA LEU A 31 -29.37 -1.48 6.47
C LEU A 31 -28.35 -2.62 6.28
N HIS A 32 -28.47 -3.32 5.15
CA HIS A 32 -27.33 -4.03 4.57
C HIS A 32 -26.40 -2.96 4.00
N THR A 33 -25.61 -2.32 4.85
CA THR A 33 -24.41 -1.63 4.37
C THR A 33 -23.45 -2.75 3.96
N LYS A 34 -23.53 -3.19 2.70
CA LYS A 34 -22.41 -3.93 2.12
C LYS A 34 -21.24 -2.97 2.15
N ALA A 35 -20.28 -3.21 3.03
CA ALA A 35 -18.92 -2.75 2.79
C ALA A 35 -18.55 -3.31 1.41
N ALA A 36 -18.43 -2.43 0.41
CA ALA A 36 -17.84 -2.82 -0.86
C ALA A 36 -16.38 -3.11 -0.56
N THR A 37 -16.05 -4.38 -0.32
CA THR A 37 -14.68 -4.85 -0.36
C THR A 37 -14.27 -4.76 -1.82
N HIS A 38 -13.64 -3.65 -2.19
CA HIS A 38 -12.87 -3.62 -3.43
C HIS A 38 -11.78 -4.68 -3.28
N SER A 39 -11.95 -5.80 -3.97
CA SER A 39 -10.89 -6.81 -4.08
C SER A 39 -9.70 -6.14 -4.74
N ALA A 40 -8.50 -6.35 -4.19
CA ALA A 40 -7.28 -5.89 -4.84
C ALA A 40 -7.20 -6.48 -6.26
N ALA A 41 -6.72 -5.69 -7.22
CA ALA A 41 -6.45 -6.21 -8.54
C ALA A 41 -5.44 -7.37 -8.44
N PRO A 42 -5.52 -8.40 -9.30
CA PRO A 42 -4.54 -9.48 -9.30
C PRO A 42 -3.12 -8.94 -9.48
N ALA A 43 -2.17 -9.50 -8.72
CA ALA A 43 -0.75 -9.23 -8.94
C ALA A 43 -0.30 -9.85 -10.28
N VAL A 44 0.54 -9.11 -11.02
CA VAL A 44 1.12 -9.55 -12.28
C VAL A 44 2.64 -9.63 -12.11
N TYR A 45 3.22 -10.72 -12.60
CA TYR A 45 4.64 -11.01 -12.44
C TYR A 45 5.30 -11.14 -13.81
N VAL A 46 6.49 -10.56 -13.95
CA VAL A 46 7.40 -10.77 -15.07
C VAL A 46 8.67 -11.36 -14.49
N SER A 47 9.05 -12.56 -14.95
CA SER A 47 10.21 -13.29 -14.42
C SER A 47 11.21 -13.52 -15.54
N PRO A 48 12.22 -12.64 -15.68
CA PRO A 48 13.32 -12.87 -16.59
C PRO A 48 14.03 -14.19 -16.26
N GLN A 49 14.43 -14.95 -17.27
CA GLN A 49 15.24 -16.14 -17.05
C GLN A 49 16.71 -15.73 -16.87
N ASN A 50 17.28 -16.05 -15.72
CA ASN A 50 18.70 -15.91 -15.50
C ASN A 50 19.41 -17.21 -15.88
N ILE A 51 20.11 -17.22 -17.01
CA ILE A 51 20.74 -18.41 -17.59
C ILE A 51 22.19 -18.63 -17.13
N SER A 52 22.78 -17.68 -16.40
CA SER A 52 24.16 -17.76 -15.92
C SER A 52 24.28 -17.20 -14.51
N ALA A 53 25.12 -17.83 -13.68
CA ALA A 53 25.43 -17.31 -12.36
C ALA A 53 25.92 -15.85 -12.49
N SER A 54 25.33 -14.95 -11.70
CA SER A 54 25.56 -13.51 -11.80
C SER A 54 25.54 -12.90 -10.41
N ASP A 55 26.42 -11.93 -10.17
CA ASP A 55 26.50 -11.23 -8.88
C ASP A 55 25.58 -10.01 -8.78
N ILE A 56 25.13 -9.48 -9.94
CA ILE A 56 24.34 -8.25 -10.03
C ILE A 56 23.14 -8.47 -10.93
N ILE A 57 21.98 -7.99 -10.48
CA ILE A 57 20.75 -7.90 -11.28
C ILE A 57 20.45 -6.40 -11.46
N SER A 58 20.23 -5.98 -12.70
CA SER A 58 19.84 -4.61 -13.04
C SER A 58 18.59 -4.64 -13.92
N ILE A 59 17.62 -3.80 -13.58
CA ILE A 59 16.33 -3.67 -14.26
C ILE A 59 15.98 -2.19 -14.21
N ASP A 60 15.80 -1.60 -15.38
CA ASP A 60 15.33 -0.21 -15.50
C ASP A 60 13.81 -0.18 -15.38
N TRP A 61 13.28 0.79 -14.63
CA TRP A 61 11.85 0.93 -14.39
C TRP A 61 11.39 2.38 -14.54
N SER A 62 10.23 2.56 -15.19
CA SER A 62 9.56 3.86 -15.30
C SER A 62 8.04 3.68 -15.19
N PRO A 63 7.37 4.35 -14.23
CA PRO A 63 5.92 4.31 -14.11
C PRO A 63 5.24 5.30 -15.07
N VAL A 64 4.16 4.84 -15.71
CA VAL A 64 3.26 5.68 -16.54
C VAL A 64 2.02 6.11 -15.76
N GLN A 65 1.53 5.24 -14.86
CA GLN A 65 0.42 5.52 -13.95
C GLN A 65 0.75 5.00 -12.56
N THR A 66 0.37 5.76 -11.53
CA THR A 66 0.71 5.44 -10.14
C THR A 66 -0.52 5.37 -9.26
N PRO A 67 -1.28 4.26 -9.31
CA PRO A 67 -2.40 4.09 -8.42
C PRO A 67 -1.93 4.08 -6.95
N PRO A 68 -2.76 4.59 -6.02
CA PRO A 68 -2.43 4.55 -4.61
C PRO A 68 -2.25 3.11 -4.14
N TYR A 69 -1.41 2.92 -3.12
CA TYR A 69 -1.16 1.63 -2.47
C TYR A 69 -0.56 0.56 -3.40
N THR A 70 0.03 0.97 -4.52
CA THR A 70 0.62 0.06 -5.50
C THR A 70 2.10 -0.13 -5.24
N TYR A 71 2.55 -1.38 -5.34
CA TYR A 71 3.95 -1.76 -5.23
C TYR A 71 4.44 -2.33 -6.56
N TRP A 72 5.58 -1.82 -7.03
CA TRP A 72 6.33 -2.37 -8.15
C TRP A 72 7.56 -3.07 -7.59
N ALA A 73 7.48 -4.39 -7.45
CA ALA A 73 8.60 -5.25 -7.05
C ALA A 73 9.54 -5.44 -8.25
N VAL A 74 10.42 -4.46 -8.48
CA VAL A 74 11.29 -4.42 -9.66
C VAL A 74 12.33 -5.53 -9.60
N HIS A 75 12.95 -5.73 -8.44
CA HIS A 75 13.96 -6.76 -8.21
C HIS A 75 13.41 -7.80 -7.26
N ASN A 76 13.42 -9.06 -7.68
CA ASN A 76 13.07 -10.19 -6.81
C ASN A 76 14.11 -11.28 -7.01
N TRP A 77 14.50 -11.94 -5.93
CA TRP A 77 15.42 -13.07 -5.96
C TRP A 77 14.96 -14.16 -5.01
N ASN A 78 15.29 -15.41 -5.35
CA ASN A 78 15.00 -16.60 -4.55
C ASN A 78 13.57 -16.59 -3.96
N ALA A 79 12.55 -16.26 -4.77
CA ALA A 79 11.17 -16.16 -4.30
C ALA A 79 10.70 -17.50 -3.67
N GLY A 80 10.32 -17.46 -2.40
CA GLY A 80 9.94 -18.64 -1.62
C GLY A 80 11.10 -19.58 -1.26
N GLY A 81 12.34 -19.21 -1.59
CA GLY A 81 13.56 -19.96 -1.32
C GLY A 81 14.43 -19.32 -0.23
N GLU A 82 15.59 -19.93 -0.01
CA GLU A 82 16.56 -19.47 0.99
C GLU A 82 17.07 -18.06 0.70
N ALA A 83 17.07 -17.21 1.73
CA ALA A 83 17.45 -15.80 1.64
C ALA A 83 16.74 -15.05 0.49
N GLY A 84 15.48 -15.41 0.24
CA GLY A 84 14.59 -14.69 -0.67
C GLY A 84 14.43 -13.24 -0.29
N GLY A 85 14.14 -12.41 -1.28
CA GLY A 85 13.91 -10.99 -1.05
C GLY A 85 13.39 -10.25 -2.25
N TYR A 86 13.05 -9.00 -2.00
CA TYR A 86 12.54 -8.08 -3.01
C TYR A 86 13.07 -6.66 -2.79
N ALA A 87 13.12 -5.90 -3.88
CA ALA A 87 13.34 -4.47 -3.84
C ALA A 87 12.50 -3.78 -4.92
N GLY A 88 12.11 -2.52 -4.67
CA GLY A 88 11.31 -1.79 -5.63
C GLY A 88 10.68 -0.51 -5.09
N PHE A 89 9.65 -0.06 -5.79
CA PHE A 89 9.04 1.26 -5.62
C PHE A 89 7.61 1.10 -5.11
N GLN A 90 7.19 1.94 -4.17
CA GLN A 90 5.81 1.95 -3.67
C GLN A 90 5.22 3.36 -3.70
N GLN A 91 3.99 3.46 -4.22
CA GLN A 91 3.09 4.57 -3.98
C GLN A 91 2.31 4.26 -2.69
N GLN A 92 2.72 4.80 -1.54
CA GLN A 92 2.06 4.49 -0.26
C GLN A 92 0.73 5.23 -0.07
N SER A 93 0.54 6.37 -0.72
CA SER A 93 -0.69 7.16 -0.67
C SER A 93 -0.73 8.13 -1.84
N GLY A 94 -1.89 8.71 -2.13
CA GLY A 94 -2.06 9.67 -3.22
C GLY A 94 -2.19 9.00 -4.59
N PHE A 95 -2.78 9.71 -5.55
CA PHE A 95 -3.08 9.21 -6.90
C PHE A 95 -2.11 9.72 -7.96
N ASP A 96 -1.09 10.48 -7.54
CA ASP A 96 -0.13 11.17 -8.40
C ASP A 96 1.25 11.30 -7.71
N GLU A 97 2.14 12.09 -8.29
CA GLU A 97 3.49 12.35 -7.80
C GLU A 97 3.61 13.16 -6.51
N ASN A 98 2.50 13.70 -6.01
CA ASN A 98 2.46 14.41 -4.73
C ASN A 98 2.18 13.46 -3.55
N GLY A 99 1.86 12.19 -3.85
CA GLY A 99 1.68 11.15 -2.87
C GLY A 99 2.97 10.73 -2.16
N LYS A 100 2.83 9.93 -1.09
CA LYS A 100 4.00 9.42 -0.37
C LYS A 100 4.65 8.29 -1.18
N ARG A 101 5.83 8.57 -1.72
CA ARG A 101 6.63 7.65 -2.55
C ARG A 101 7.85 7.12 -1.79
N THR A 102 8.06 5.81 -1.86
CA THR A 102 9.11 5.12 -1.11
C THR A 102 9.80 4.05 -1.94
N LEU A 103 11.08 3.82 -1.68
CA LEU A 103 11.82 2.63 -2.08
C LEU A 103 11.75 1.60 -0.95
N HIS A 104 11.64 0.33 -1.30
CA HIS A 104 11.60 -0.79 -0.38
C HIS A 104 12.68 -1.79 -0.73
N PHE A 105 13.28 -2.37 0.29
CA PHE A 105 14.17 -3.52 0.21
C PHE A 105 13.83 -4.46 1.35
N ALA A 106 13.64 -5.75 1.09
CA ALA A 106 13.33 -6.72 2.12
C ALA A 106 14.04 -8.04 1.86
N LEU A 107 14.43 -8.69 2.96
CA LEU A 107 14.98 -10.02 3.00
C LEU A 107 14.19 -10.85 4.01
N TRP A 108 13.71 -12.01 3.60
CA TRP A 108 13.18 -13.00 4.54
C TRP A 108 14.33 -13.59 5.37
N ASP A 109 14.01 -13.97 6.61
CA ASP A 109 14.97 -14.64 7.47
C ASP A 109 15.46 -15.93 6.79
N PRO A 110 16.79 -16.14 6.68
CA PRO A 110 17.34 -17.38 6.14
C PRO A 110 16.91 -18.58 6.99
N ILE A 111 16.51 -19.68 6.35
CA ILE A 111 16.13 -20.92 7.05
C ILE A 111 17.37 -21.54 7.69
N SER A 112 18.53 -21.43 7.03
CA SER A 112 19.78 -22.05 7.46
C SER A 112 20.46 -21.34 8.64
N SER A 113 19.97 -20.16 9.04
CA SER A 113 20.53 -19.37 10.13
C SER A 113 19.45 -18.86 11.08
N LYS A 114 19.84 -18.56 12.31
CA LYS A 114 18.99 -17.89 13.32
C LYS A 114 19.52 -16.52 13.70
N GLU A 115 20.57 -16.07 13.02
CA GLU A 115 21.12 -14.74 13.24
C GLU A 115 20.19 -13.67 12.68
N ALA A 116 20.05 -12.57 13.42
CA ALA A 116 19.30 -11.43 12.95
C ALA A 116 20.00 -10.79 11.75
N ILE A 117 19.24 -10.52 10.69
CA ILE A 117 19.71 -9.72 9.57
C ILE A 117 20.05 -8.31 10.06
N LYS A 118 21.24 -7.81 9.71
CA LYS A 118 21.70 -6.46 10.04
C LYS A 118 21.86 -5.66 8.76
N ALA A 119 21.30 -4.46 8.73
CA ALA A 119 21.58 -3.51 7.66
C ALA A 119 22.99 -2.93 7.88
N GLU A 120 23.93 -3.27 6.99
CA GLU A 120 25.31 -2.75 7.04
C GLU A 120 25.37 -1.25 6.74
N TYR A 121 24.46 -0.78 5.87
CA TYR A 121 24.33 0.61 5.50
C TYR A 121 22.86 1.01 5.43
N LEU A 122 22.55 2.21 5.91
CA LEU A 122 21.24 2.85 5.80
C LEU A 122 21.44 4.29 5.38
N SER A 123 20.68 4.73 4.35
CA SER A 123 20.65 6.14 4.00
C SER A 123 20.01 6.94 5.15
N PRO A 124 20.34 8.24 5.31
CA PRO A 124 19.82 9.05 6.43
C PRO A 124 18.29 9.13 6.53
N ASN A 125 17.59 8.92 5.41
CA ASN A 125 16.14 8.93 5.27
C ASN A 125 15.51 7.51 5.21
N SER A 126 16.30 6.47 5.50
CA SER A 126 15.84 5.09 5.56
C SER A 126 15.35 4.71 6.94
N GLN A 127 14.37 3.82 6.99
CA GLN A 127 13.84 3.21 8.21
C GLN A 127 13.95 1.70 8.06
N ALA A 128 14.69 1.08 8.98
CA ALA A 128 14.86 -0.36 9.07
C ALA A 128 13.99 -0.90 10.21
N GLY A 129 13.26 -1.99 9.96
CA GLY A 129 12.67 -2.81 11.00
C GLY A 129 12.27 -4.21 10.51
N PRO A 130 11.90 -5.09 11.45
CA PRO A 130 11.41 -6.42 11.09
C PRO A 130 10.07 -6.35 10.35
N PHE A 131 9.73 -7.41 9.61
CA PHE A 131 8.39 -7.65 9.08
C PHE A 131 7.86 -9.04 9.47
N GLY A 132 6.55 -9.23 9.29
CA GLY A 132 5.79 -10.41 9.69
C GLY A 132 4.54 -10.59 8.82
N GLY A 133 3.78 -11.67 9.05
CA GLY A 133 2.47 -11.95 8.41
C GLY A 133 2.54 -12.74 7.10
N GLU A 134 3.66 -12.66 6.39
CA GLU A 134 3.97 -13.40 5.15
C GLU A 134 5.28 -14.20 5.26
N GLY A 135 5.59 -14.63 6.49
CA GLY A 135 6.94 -14.98 6.92
C GLY A 135 7.55 -13.86 7.78
N THR A 136 8.79 -14.04 8.23
CA THR A 136 9.53 -13.05 9.00
C THR A 136 10.80 -12.64 8.27
N GLY A 137 11.30 -11.44 8.58
CA GLY A 137 12.50 -10.93 7.96
C GLY A 137 12.75 -9.47 8.31
N MET A 138 13.59 -8.84 7.51
CA MET A 138 14.09 -7.48 7.71
C MET A 138 13.77 -6.63 6.49
N LYS A 139 13.11 -5.47 6.70
CA LYS A 139 12.78 -4.51 5.63
C LYS A 139 13.34 -3.11 5.85
N VAL A 140 13.87 -2.52 4.79
CA VAL A 140 14.28 -1.13 4.74
C VAL A 140 13.31 -0.37 3.84
N GLN A 141 12.80 0.75 4.35
CA GLN A 141 11.98 1.68 3.59
C GLN A 141 12.66 3.04 3.54
N THR A 142 12.79 3.61 2.35
CA THR A 142 13.41 4.92 2.13
C THR A 142 12.41 5.85 1.46
N THR A 143 12.13 7.01 2.05
CA THR A 143 11.28 8.02 1.39
C THR A 143 12.03 8.58 0.19
N TYR A 144 11.45 8.45 -1.00
CA TYR A 144 12.09 8.86 -2.25
C TYR A 144 11.03 9.34 -3.24
N GLY A 145 11.09 10.62 -3.60
CA GLY A 145 10.13 11.28 -4.50
C GLY A 145 10.41 10.98 -5.97
N TRP A 146 10.39 9.72 -6.36
CA TRP A 146 10.45 9.32 -7.77
C TRP A 146 9.29 9.94 -8.56
N LYS A 147 9.42 10.05 -9.87
CA LYS A 147 8.55 10.82 -10.78
C LYS A 147 8.03 9.95 -11.89
N ASP A 148 6.88 10.31 -12.42
CA ASP A 148 6.27 9.60 -13.53
C ASP A 148 7.06 9.88 -14.80
N TYR A 149 7.13 8.91 -15.71
CA TYR A 149 7.87 8.99 -16.97
C TYR A 149 9.39 9.20 -16.83
N ASN A 150 9.95 8.97 -15.64
CA ASN A 150 11.38 8.95 -15.41
C ASN A 150 11.88 7.50 -15.27
N TRP A 151 13.02 7.23 -15.87
CA TRP A 151 13.72 5.95 -15.75
C TRP A 151 14.59 5.92 -14.50
N TYR A 152 14.50 4.82 -13.76
CA TYR A 152 15.24 4.51 -12.55
C TYR A 152 15.90 3.15 -12.65
#